data_AF-A0A2G9MK92-F1
#
_entry.id   AF-A0A2G9MK92-F1
#
_cell.length_a   1.000
_cell.length_b   1.000
_cell.length_c   1.000
_cell.angle_alpha   90.00
_cell.angle_beta   90.00
_cell.angle_gamma   90.00
#
_symmetry.space_group_name_H-M   'P 1'
#
loop_
_entity.id
_entity.type
_entity.pdbx_description
1 polymer ?
#
loop_
_entity_poly.entity_id
_entity_poly.type
_entity_poly.pdbx_seq_one_letter_code
_entity_poly.pdbx_strand_id
1 'polypeptide(L)' 'MDINKKEKIKKFVSDKLMNEAVKEVLKENFLKPRGNRDVHQLAAERIAVELLIQGFQEINRIAETENKIDRNNNQVAL' A
#
# COMPACT_ATOMS: atom_id res chain seq x y z
N MET A 1 0.26 -7.33 -17.44
CA MET A 1 0.74 -7.48 -16.05
C MET A 1 0.78 -8.97 -15.77
N ASP A 2 1.95 -9.56 -15.49
CA ASP A 2 2.03 -11.02 -15.24
C ASP A 2 1.09 -11.45 -14.12
N ILE A 3 0.30 -12.49 -14.37
CA ILE A 3 -0.70 -13.04 -13.42
C ILE A 3 -0.07 -13.31 -12.05
N ASN A 4 1.16 -13.83 -12.07
CA ASN A 4 1.96 -14.13 -10.89
C ASN A 4 2.34 -12.87 -10.08
N LYS A 5 2.53 -11.72 -10.75
CA LYS A 5 2.82 -10.43 -10.09
C LYS A 5 1.56 -9.88 -9.41
N LYS A 6 0.40 -9.95 -10.07
CA LYS A 6 -0.88 -9.51 -9.49
C LYS A 6 -1.22 -10.30 -8.23
N GLU A 7 -0.98 -11.60 -8.24
CA GLU A 7 -1.28 -12.50 -7.12
C GLU A 7 -0.32 -12.31 -5.93
N LYS A 8 0.97 -12.08 -6.19
CA LYS A 8 1.93 -11.67 -5.17
C LYS A 8 1.56 -10.35 -4.51
N ILE A 9 1.11 -9.37 -5.29
CA ILE A 9 0.62 -8.09 -4.77
C ILE A 9 -0.62 -8.31 -3.90
N LYS A 10 -1.58 -9.12 -4.34
CA LYS A 10 -2.75 -9.49 -3.52
C LYS A 10 -2.34 -10.08 -2.17
N LYS A 11 -1.43 -11.06 -2.17
CA LYS A 11 -0.95 -11.69 -0.93
C LYS A 11 -0.24 -10.70 -0.02
N PHE A 12 0.63 -9.86 -0.57
CA PHE A 12 1.33 -8.82 0.17
C PHE A 12 0.37 -7.81 0.83
N VAL A 13 -0.69 -7.43 0.12
CA VAL A 13 -1.70 -6.47 0.60
C VAL A 13 -2.59 -7.08 1.67
N SER A 14 -2.92 -8.35 1.49
CA SER A 14 -3.78 -9.10 2.42
C SER A 14 -3.07 -9.38 3.75
N ASP A 15 -1.73 -9.40 3.75
CA ASP A 15 -0.91 -9.54 4.95
C ASP A 15 -0.71 -8.17 5.63
N LYS A 16 -1.60 -7.86 6.56
CA LYS A 16 -1.59 -6.58 7.31
C LYS A 16 -0.32 -6.38 8.13
N LEU A 17 0.22 -7.47 8.72
CA LEU A 17 1.41 -7.43 9.56
C LEU A 17 2.66 -7.09 8.75
N MET A 18 2.82 -7.74 7.59
CA MET A 18 3.91 -7.43 6.66
C MET A 18 3.79 -6.01 6.10
N ASN A 19 2.57 -5.57 5.79
CA ASN A 19 2.32 -4.23 5.27
C ASN A 19 2.72 -3.13 6.27
N GLU A 20 2.31 -3.28 7.54
CA GLU A 20 2.69 -2.37 8.62
C GLU A 20 4.21 -2.37 8.85
N ALA A 21 4.86 -3.53 8.87
CA ALA A 21 6.31 -3.64 9.03
C ALA A 21 7.08 -2.95 7.89
N VAL A 22 6.68 -3.15 6.63
CA VAL A 22 7.31 -2.48 5.48
C VAL A 22 7.12 -0.97 5.55
N LYS A 23 5.93 -0.51 5.96
CA LYS A 23 5.65 0.91 6.13
C LYS A 23 6.54 1.55 7.20
N GLU A 24 6.76 0.86 8.33
CA GLU A 24 7.68 1.33 9.37
C GLU A 24 9.12 1.36 8.88
N VAL A 25 9.61 0.30 8.22
CA VAL A 25 10.97 0.26 7.66
C VAL A 25 11.21 1.43 6.70
N LEU A 26 10.24 1.72 5.83
CA LEU A 26 10.32 2.85 4.92
C LEU A 26 10.38 4.18 5.67
N LYS A 27 9.56 4.34 6.70
CA LYS A 27 9.52 5.54 7.53
C LYS A 27 10.84 5.76 8.30
N GLU A 28 11.39 4.70 8.87
CA GLU A 28 12.58 4.79 9.72
C GLU A 28 13.90 4.90 8.94
N ASN A 29 13.98 4.28 7.76
CA ASN A 29 15.24 4.26 7.00
C ASN A 29 15.30 5.35 5.94
N PHE A 30 14.18 5.66 5.29
CA PHE A 30 14.15 6.60 4.17
C PHE A 30 13.62 7.98 4.58
N LEU A 31 12.77 8.06 5.61
CA LEU A 31 12.06 9.28 5.98
C LEU A 31 12.45 9.84 7.36
N LYS A 32 13.33 9.17 8.11
CA LYS A 32 13.77 9.60 9.45
C LYS A 32 14.45 10.97 9.42
N PRO A 33 13.99 11.98 10.17
CA PRO A 33 14.58 13.32 10.24
C PRO A 33 16.10 13.26 10.46
N ARG A 34 16.88 13.83 9.53
CA ARG A 34 18.32 14.06 9.72
C ARG A 34 18.52 15.55 10.05
N GLY A 35 19.40 15.85 11.01
CA GLY A 35 19.52 17.19 11.61
C GLY A 35 19.95 18.34 10.66
N ASN A 36 20.33 18.03 9.42
CA ASN A 36 20.74 19.00 8.39
C ASN A 36 19.94 18.78 7.10
N ARG A 37 18.62 19.01 7.12
CA ARG A 37 17.77 18.82 5.93
C ARG A 37 17.32 20.15 5.35
N ASP A 38 17.68 20.34 4.08
CA ASP A 38 17.13 21.34 3.19
C ASP A 38 15.59 21.23 3.17
N VAL A 39 14.89 22.37 3.11
CA VAL A 39 13.42 22.46 3.03
C VAL A 39 12.87 21.64 1.86
N HIS A 40 13.63 21.54 0.76
CA HIS A 40 13.27 20.71 -0.39
C HIS A 40 13.27 19.22 -0.05
N GLN A 41 14.21 18.77 0.79
CA GLN A 41 14.30 17.38 1.22
C GLN A 41 13.14 17.01 2.16
N LEU A 42 12.79 17.91 3.09
CA LEU A 42 11.62 17.76 3.95
C LEU A 42 10.30 17.69 3.16
N ALA A 43 10.16 18.53 2.13
CA ALA A 43 8.99 18.50 1.26
C ALA A 43 8.91 17.19 0.46
N ALA A 44 10.04 16.75 -0.12
CA ALA A 44 10.11 15.50 -0.87
C ALA A 44 9.79 14.28 0.01
N GLU A 45 10.27 14.26 1.25
CA GLU A 45 9.95 13.20 2.22
C GLU A 45 8.46 13.18 2.57
N ARG A 46 7.86 14.35 2.77
CA ARG A 46 6.43 14.45 3.06
C ARG A 46 5.57 14.00 1.88
N ILE A 47 5.92 14.41 0.66
CA ILE A 47 5.26 13.95 -0.57
C ILE A 47 5.41 12.43 -0.73
N ALA A 48 6.60 11.89 -0.48
CA ALA A 48 6.85 10.45 -0.57
C ALA A 48 6.00 9.66 0.44
N VAL A 49 5.88 10.11 1.69
CA VAL A 49 4.98 9.52 2.70
C VAL A 49 3.54 9.53 2.22
N GLU A 50 3.08 10.67 1.72
CA GLU A 50 1.70 10.88 1.34
C GLU A 50 1.31 10.02 0.13
N LEU A 51 2.17 9.94 -0.88
CA LEU A 51 2.01 9.03 -2.03
C LEU A 51 2.00 7.57 -1.59
N LEU A 52 2.85 7.20 -0.63
CA LEU A 52 2.87 5.83 -0.10
C LEU A 52 1.53 5.48 0.58
N ILE A 53 1.01 6.39 1.41
CA ILE A 53 -0.27 6.23 2.09
C ILE A 53 -1.42 6.12 1.08
N GLN A 54 -1.46 7.01 0.08
CA GLN A 54 -2.47 6.99 -0.97
C GLN A 54 -2.42 5.69 -1.77
N GLY A 55 -1.22 5.23 -2.13
CA GLY A 55 -1.04 3.95 -2.83
C GLY A 55 -1.59 2.77 -2.02
N PHE A 56 -1.31 2.70 -0.72
CA PHE A 56 -1.87 1.64 0.13
C PHE A 56 -3.40 1.73 0.28
N GLN A 57 -3.96 2.94 0.37
CA GLN A 57 -5.41 3.14 0.42
C GLN A 57 -6.08 2.69 -0.88
N GLU A 58 -5.50 3.03 -2.03
CA GLU A 58 -6.02 2.63 -3.33
C GLU A 58 -5.96 1.11 -3.53
N ILE A 59 -4.86 0.49 -3.12
CA ILE A 59 -4.70 -0.96 -3.16
C ILE A 59 -5.74 -1.66 -2.26
N ASN A 60 -5.97 -1.16 -1.04
CA ASN A 60 -7.02 -1.69 -0.16
C ASN A 60 -8.41 -1.54 -0.78
N ARG A 61 -8.70 -0.38 -1.40
CA ARG A 61 -9.96 -0.13 -2.11
C ARG A 61 -10.17 -1.12 -3.26
N ILE A 62 -9.12 -1.41 -4.04
CA ILE A 62 -9.17 -2.40 -5.12
C ILE A 62 -9.46 -3.80 -4.55
N ALA A 63 -8.78 -4.18 -3.46
CA ALA A 63 -9.01 -5.47 -2.80
C ALA A 63 -10.45 -5.59 -2.25
N GLU A 64 -11.00 -4.55 -1.63
CA GLU A 64 -12.39 -4.52 -1.17
C GLU A 64 -13.40 -4.62 -2.31
N THR A 65 -13.12 -3.95 -3.43
CA THR A 65 -13.99 -3.94 -4.60
C THR A 65 -14.02 -5.32 -5.28
N GLU A 66 -12.85 -5.94 -5.48
CA GLU A 66 -12.78 -7.31 -6.03
C GLU A 66 -13.48 -8.32 -5.09
N ASN A 67 -13.30 -8.23 -3.77
CA ASN A 67 -14.00 -9.11 -2.81
C ASN A 67 -15.52 -8.94 -2.80
N LYS A 68 -16.04 -7.73 -3.07
CA LYS A 68 -17.50 -7.49 -3.19
C LYS A 68 -18.06 -8.10 -4.47
N ILE A 69 -17.33 -8.03 -5.58
CA ILE A 69 -17.74 -8.61 -6.86
C ILE A 69 -17.81 -10.14 -6.76
N ASP A 70 -16.82 -10.79 -6.15
CA ASP A 70 -16.82 -12.25 -5.97
C ASP A 70 -17.97 -12.74 -5.08
N ARG A 71 -18.36 -11.97 -4.05
CA ARG A 71 -19.53 -12.29 -3.21
C ARG A 71 -20.85 -12.16 -3.95
N ASN A 72 -21.02 -11.14 -4.78
CA ASN A 72 -22.23 -10.96 -5.57
C ASN A 72 -22.40 -12.05 -6.64
N ASN A 73 -21.32 -12.48 -7.30
CA ASN A 73 -21.39 -13.55 -8.29
C ASN A 73 -21.79 -14.90 -7.65
N ASN A 74 -21.37 -15.18 -6.42
CA ASN A 74 -21.78 -16.39 -5.70
C ASN A 74 -23.23 -16.37 -5.20
N GLN A 75 -23.87 -15.19 -5.06
CA GLN A 75 -25.26 -15.09 -4.64
C GLN A 75 -26.26 -15.22 -5.79
N VAL A 76 -25.85 -14.98 -7.04
CA VAL A 76 -26.69 -15.16 -8.23
C VAL A 76 -26.65 -16.60 -8.76
N ALA A 77 -25.71 -17.41 -8.25
CA ALA A 77 -25.53 -18.82 -8.62
C ALA A 77 -26.30 -19.82 -7.71
N LEU A 78 -27.12 -19.32 -6.77
CA LEU A 78 -28.03 -20.09 -5.90
C LEU A 78 -29.48 -19.65 -6.17
#